data_AF-A0A165XTV2-F1
#
_entry.id   AF-A0A165XTV2-F1
#
_cell.length_a   1.000
_cell.length_b   1.000
_cell.length_c   1.000
_cell.angle_alpha   90.00
_cell.angle_beta   90.00
_cell.angle_gamma   90.00
#
_symmetry.space_group_name_H-M   'P 1'
#
loop_
_entity.id
_entity.type
_entity.pdbx_description
1 polymer ?
#
loop_
_entity_poly.entity_id
_entity_poly.type
_entity_poly.pdbx_seq_one_letter_code
_entity_poly.pdbx_strand_id
1 'polypeptide(L)'
;WSTTWDRSKLFADVSPSKAISFTSPGSTGAANIVVDDSTTYQTVFGYGASLTDSSALVLSNMKSKNSVNYWKLLNVLFNATDGANAAGFTYLRVPLGASDFSATLYSYDNDKDTSLANFDINNAPSYVYSVIQDIRSVNSLLKVHILPWSPPGWMKDSGTMDGGNLTTSLENTYALYLLKSLQGFQSKGIPIDSISIQNEPQNNNPTYPTCTMPVSVHAAVGKALRPLMDANGFTGTKLIGYEHNWNDAGEYPVQLVSRLCSVA
;
A
#
# COMPACT_ATOMS: atom_id res chain seq x y z
N TRP A 1 -22.85 10.89 8.42
CA TRP A 1 -21.62 11.45 9.02
C TRP A 1 -21.37 12.87 8.57
N SER A 2 -20.85 13.73 9.45
CA SER A 2 -20.51 15.12 9.14
C SER A 2 -19.26 15.57 9.89
N THR A 3 -18.37 16.25 9.16
CA THR A 3 -17.20 16.96 9.69
C THR A 3 -17.24 18.38 9.14
N THR A 4 -17.05 19.38 10.00
CA THR A 4 -17.02 20.79 9.59
C THR A 4 -15.64 21.39 9.83
N TRP A 5 -15.25 22.35 9.00
CA TRP A 5 -13.94 23.01 9.07
C TRP A 5 -13.73 23.76 10.40
N ASP A 6 -14.81 24.29 10.96
CA ASP A 6 -14.84 25.00 12.25
C ASP A 6 -14.85 24.05 13.46
N ARG A 7 -14.81 22.73 13.21
CA ARG A 7 -14.80 21.65 14.21
C ARG A 7 -16.07 21.56 15.06
N SER A 8 -17.14 22.26 14.71
CA SER A 8 -18.45 22.12 15.38
C SER A 8 -19.04 20.70 15.22
N LYS A 9 -18.63 19.97 14.16
CA LYS A 9 -18.86 18.53 13.99
C LYS A 9 -17.53 17.84 13.67
N LEU A 10 -17.21 16.78 14.42
CA LEU A 10 -15.97 16.01 14.28
C LEU A 10 -16.30 14.55 13.99
N PHE A 11 -16.46 14.21 12.72
CA PHE A 11 -16.91 12.89 12.27
C PHE A 11 -18.11 12.42 13.09
N ALA A 12 -19.14 13.26 13.15
CA ALA A 12 -20.34 12.98 13.93
C ALA A 12 -21.36 12.24 13.08
N ASP A 13 -21.99 11.20 13.62
CA ASP A 13 -23.19 10.65 13.00
C ASP A 13 -24.29 11.73 13.02
N VAL A 14 -24.96 11.88 11.88
CA VAL A 14 -26.06 12.84 11.70
C VAL A 14 -27.40 12.21 12.02
N SER A 15 -27.45 10.88 12.24
CA SER A 15 -28.60 10.05 12.63
C SER A 15 -29.95 10.74 12.36
N PRO A 16 -30.37 10.82 11.07
CA PRO A 16 -31.53 11.63 10.73
C PRO A 16 -32.76 11.12 11.48
N SER A 17 -33.50 12.04 12.11
CA SER A 17 -34.66 11.70 12.95
C SER A 17 -35.83 11.09 12.17
N LYS A 18 -35.76 11.11 10.84
CA LYS A 18 -36.67 10.44 9.90
C LYS A 18 -35.86 9.75 8.82
N ALA A 19 -36.36 8.64 8.30
CA ALA A 19 -35.77 7.97 7.15
C ALA A 19 -35.64 8.94 5.96
N ILE A 20 -34.46 8.97 5.34
CA ILE A 20 -34.24 9.72 4.10
C ILE A 20 -34.86 8.90 2.96
N SER A 21 -35.78 9.50 2.22
CA SER A 21 -36.43 8.88 1.05
C SER A 21 -36.06 9.65 -0.21
N PHE A 22 -35.89 8.93 -1.33
CA PHE A 22 -35.81 9.57 -2.64
C PHE A 22 -37.13 10.31 -2.93
N THR A 23 -37.02 11.46 -3.59
CA THR A 23 -38.16 12.31 -3.96
C THR A 23 -38.05 12.73 -5.42
N SER A 24 -39.17 13.17 -6.01
CA SER A 24 -39.15 13.76 -7.35
C SER A 24 -38.36 15.08 -7.33
N PRO A 25 -37.60 15.41 -8.40
CA PRO A 25 -36.91 16.69 -8.50
C PRO A 25 -37.84 17.88 -8.27
N GLY A 26 -37.34 18.90 -7.56
CA GLY A 26 -38.07 20.14 -7.32
C GLY A 26 -38.26 20.99 -8.59
N SER A 27 -38.97 22.12 -8.46
CA SER A 27 -39.18 23.07 -9.55
C SER A 27 -37.88 23.62 -10.14
N THR A 28 -37.94 24.16 -11.36
CA THR A 28 -36.82 24.88 -12.01
C THR A 28 -36.20 25.89 -11.04
N GLY A 29 -34.88 25.80 -10.83
CA GLY A 29 -34.12 26.62 -9.87
C GLY A 29 -33.80 25.92 -8.54
N ALA A 30 -34.39 24.76 -8.25
CA ALA A 30 -34.00 23.93 -7.12
C ALA A 30 -32.67 23.19 -7.42
N ALA A 31 -31.78 23.11 -6.41
CA ALA A 31 -30.56 22.31 -6.49
C ALA A 31 -30.89 20.83 -6.23
N ASN A 32 -31.12 20.08 -7.30
CA ASN A 32 -31.38 18.64 -7.23
C ASN A 32 -30.07 17.86 -7.48
N ILE A 33 -29.85 16.81 -6.69
CA ILE A 33 -28.84 15.77 -6.98
C ILE A 33 -29.62 14.51 -7.36
N VAL A 34 -29.41 14.01 -8.59
CA VAL A 34 -30.06 12.80 -9.10
C VAL A 34 -29.04 11.68 -9.16
N VAL A 35 -29.38 10.53 -8.59
CA VAL A 35 -28.57 9.31 -8.64
C VAL A 35 -29.16 8.40 -9.71
N ASP A 36 -28.38 8.09 -10.75
CA ASP A 36 -28.74 7.13 -11.80
C ASP A 36 -27.91 5.86 -11.62
N ASP A 37 -28.56 4.79 -11.16
CA ASP A 37 -27.93 3.48 -10.92
C ASP A 37 -27.84 2.61 -12.18
N SER A 38 -28.35 3.08 -13.33
CA SER A 38 -28.15 2.42 -14.63
C SER A 38 -26.77 2.70 -15.24
N THR A 39 -26.07 3.72 -14.73
CA THR A 39 -24.71 4.09 -15.15
C THR A 39 -23.70 3.73 -14.07
N THR A 40 -22.82 2.76 -14.35
CA THR A 40 -21.76 2.33 -13.42
C THR A 40 -20.38 2.79 -13.87
N TYR A 41 -19.49 3.09 -12.91
CA TYR A 41 -18.08 3.43 -13.15
C TYR A 41 -17.13 2.37 -12.54
N GLN A 42 -15.99 2.79 -11.99
CA GLN A 42 -15.02 1.90 -11.39
C GLN A 42 -15.52 1.21 -10.12
N THR A 43 -15.04 -0.01 -9.87
CA THR A 43 -15.15 -0.65 -8.56
C THR A 43 -14.20 0.02 -7.56
N VAL A 44 -14.70 0.32 -6.36
CA VAL A 44 -13.90 0.86 -5.27
C VAL A 44 -13.25 -0.27 -4.47
N PHE A 45 -11.92 -0.34 -4.46
CA PHE A 45 -11.19 -1.37 -3.70
C PHE A 45 -11.18 -1.13 -2.19
N GLY A 46 -11.19 0.14 -1.77
CA GLY A 46 -11.23 0.55 -0.38
C GLY A 46 -10.58 1.92 -0.16
N TYR A 47 -10.60 2.35 1.09
CA TYR A 47 -9.92 3.56 1.56
C TYR A 47 -9.14 3.23 2.83
N GLY A 48 -8.09 4.00 3.11
CA GLY A 48 -7.36 3.87 4.36
C GLY A 48 -6.07 4.68 4.39
N ALA A 49 -5.01 4.09 4.92
CA ALA A 49 -3.77 4.79 5.25
C ALA A 49 -2.54 3.89 5.08
N SER A 50 -1.35 4.48 5.27
CA SER A 50 -0.10 3.73 5.34
C SER A 50 0.19 3.29 6.78
N LEU A 51 0.59 2.03 6.97
CA LEU A 51 1.21 1.55 8.21
C LEU A 51 2.72 1.52 8.01
N THR A 52 3.39 2.64 8.27
CA THR A 52 4.85 2.72 8.30
C THR A 52 5.41 2.11 9.59
N ASP A 53 6.72 1.90 9.65
CA ASP A 53 7.38 1.46 10.89
C ASP A 53 7.07 2.40 12.06
N SER A 54 7.11 3.71 11.84
CA SER A 54 6.74 4.70 12.85
C SER A 54 5.29 4.56 13.32
N SER A 55 4.33 4.39 12.40
CA SER A 55 2.92 4.19 12.76
C SER A 55 2.72 2.89 13.54
N ALA A 56 3.35 1.80 13.11
CA ALA A 56 3.27 0.51 13.78
C ALA A 56 3.92 0.54 15.17
N LEU A 57 5.03 1.27 15.33
CA LEU A 57 5.70 1.46 16.61
C LEU A 57 4.82 2.24 17.59
N VAL A 58 4.20 3.34 17.15
CA VAL A 58 3.27 4.14 17.98
C VAL A 58 2.10 3.29 18.44
N LEU A 59 1.51 2.53 17.52
CA LEU A 59 0.39 1.61 17.79
C LEU A 59 0.79 0.49 18.76
N SER A 60 1.95 -0.15 18.55
CA SER A 60 2.50 -1.18 19.45
C SER A 60 2.77 -0.64 20.85
N ASN A 61 3.40 0.55 20.95
CA ASN A 61 3.63 1.21 22.23
C ASN A 61 2.32 1.58 22.94
N MET A 62 1.30 2.01 22.19
CA MET A 62 -0.03 2.26 22.73
C MET A 62 -0.66 0.97 23.26
N LYS A 63 -0.55 -0.15 22.54
CA LYS A 63 -1.04 -1.46 22.99
C LYS A 63 -0.39 -1.87 24.32
N SER A 64 0.93 -1.73 24.43
CA SER A 64 1.69 -2.06 25.65
C SER A 64 1.35 -1.14 26.83
N LYS A 65 1.12 0.15 26.60
CA LYS A 65 0.81 1.13 27.66
C LYS A 65 -0.67 1.19 28.05
N ASN A 66 -1.57 1.02 27.08
CA ASN A 66 -3.01 1.14 27.24
C ASN A 66 -3.75 0.33 26.14
N SER A 67 -3.80 -0.98 26.32
CA SER A 67 -4.41 -1.91 25.37
C SER A 67 -5.89 -1.59 25.11
N VAL A 68 -6.64 -1.10 26.11
CA VAL A 68 -8.05 -0.74 25.96
C VAL A 68 -8.22 0.37 24.92
N ASN A 69 -7.46 1.45 25.03
CA ASN A 69 -7.54 2.54 24.05
C ASN A 69 -6.98 2.14 22.68
N TYR A 70 -5.99 1.25 22.64
CA TYR A 70 -5.48 0.70 21.38
C TYR A 70 -6.60 -0.01 20.60
N TRP A 71 -7.30 -0.96 21.23
CA TRP A 71 -8.39 -1.68 20.58
C TRP A 71 -9.59 -0.78 20.25
N LYS A 72 -9.87 0.22 21.10
CA LYS A 72 -10.88 1.25 20.79
C LYS A 72 -10.51 2.03 19.52
N LEU A 73 -9.24 2.44 19.39
CA LEU A 73 -8.75 3.14 18.20
C LEU A 73 -8.85 2.26 16.95
N LEU A 74 -8.40 1.00 17.02
CA LEU A 74 -8.51 0.09 15.88
C LEU A 74 -9.97 -0.12 15.47
N ASN A 75 -10.90 -0.24 16.42
CA ASN A 75 -12.33 -0.33 16.10
C ASN A 75 -12.83 0.94 15.38
N VAL A 76 -12.51 2.13 15.90
CA VAL A 76 -12.92 3.40 15.26
C VAL A 76 -12.35 3.52 13.85
N LEU A 77 -11.12 3.07 13.59
CA LEU A 77 -10.49 3.22 12.28
C LEU A 77 -10.89 2.11 11.30
N PHE A 78 -10.95 0.86 11.74
CA PHE A 78 -10.98 -0.29 10.84
C PHE A 78 -12.26 -1.13 10.92
N ASN A 79 -13.10 -1.00 11.94
CA ASN A 79 -14.34 -1.79 11.99
C ASN A 79 -15.24 -1.40 10.80
N ALA A 80 -15.36 -2.31 9.83
CA ALA A 80 -16.11 -2.11 8.60
C ALA A 80 -17.56 -2.63 8.69
N THR A 81 -18.02 -3.02 9.89
CA THR A 81 -19.40 -3.44 10.10
C THR A 81 -20.32 -2.23 9.95
N ASP A 82 -21.40 -2.40 9.19
CA ASP A 82 -22.40 -1.34 9.04
C ASP A 82 -22.96 -0.92 10.40
N GLY A 83 -23.14 0.39 10.59
CA GLY A 83 -23.60 0.97 11.86
C GLY A 83 -22.60 0.91 13.03
N ALA A 84 -21.36 0.44 12.85
CA ALA A 84 -20.37 0.33 13.95
C ALA A 84 -19.84 1.67 14.51
N ASN A 85 -20.34 2.80 14.00
CA ASN A 85 -19.87 4.13 14.36
C ASN A 85 -18.35 4.29 14.15
N ALA A 86 -17.85 3.81 13.00
CA ALA A 86 -16.43 3.73 12.65
C ALA A 86 -16.16 4.22 11.21
N ALA A 87 -14.89 4.55 10.93
CA ALA A 87 -14.44 4.98 9.60
C ALA A 87 -14.35 3.82 8.59
N GLY A 88 -14.17 2.59 9.07
CA GLY A 88 -14.23 1.38 8.23
C GLY A 88 -13.14 1.30 7.16
N PHE A 89 -11.90 1.67 7.49
CA PHE A 89 -10.78 1.52 6.56
C PHE A 89 -10.58 0.06 6.16
N THR A 90 -10.49 -0.16 4.85
CA THR A 90 -10.43 -1.49 4.21
C THR A 90 -9.19 -1.67 3.34
N TYR A 91 -8.32 -0.66 3.26
CA TYR A 91 -7.09 -0.71 2.46
C TYR A 91 -5.90 -0.17 3.27
N LEU A 92 -4.81 -0.92 3.34
CA LEU A 92 -3.61 -0.57 4.09
C LEU A 92 -2.37 -0.67 3.22
N ARG A 93 -1.61 0.43 3.11
CA ARG A 93 -0.33 0.47 2.40
C ARG A 93 0.83 0.22 3.37
N VAL A 94 1.78 -0.66 3.04
CA VAL A 94 2.84 -1.09 3.96
C VAL A 94 4.20 -1.06 3.25
N PRO A 95 5.18 -0.28 3.73
CA PRO A 95 6.54 -0.35 3.22
C PRO A 95 7.17 -1.74 3.31
N LEU A 96 7.93 -2.11 2.27
CA LEU A 96 8.88 -3.21 2.27
C LEU A 96 10.28 -2.63 2.52
N GLY A 97 10.93 -3.09 3.59
CA GLY A 97 12.16 -2.46 4.04
C GLY A 97 11.92 -1.07 4.64
N ALA A 98 13.00 -0.32 4.81
CA ALA A 98 12.93 1.03 5.37
C ALA A 98 12.26 2.02 4.41
N SER A 99 11.49 2.96 4.98
CA SER A 99 11.06 4.19 4.33
C SER A 99 11.65 5.42 5.03
N ASP A 100 11.28 6.61 4.58
CA ASP A 100 11.50 7.89 5.28
C ASP A 100 10.84 7.95 6.68
N PHE A 101 9.91 7.03 6.97
CA PHE A 101 9.26 6.86 8.29
C PHE A 101 9.78 5.64 9.07
N SER A 102 10.98 5.17 8.75
CA SER A 102 11.70 4.13 9.51
C SER A 102 12.79 4.73 10.38
N ALA A 103 12.97 4.17 11.59
CA ALA A 103 14.00 4.65 12.53
C ALA A 103 15.43 4.29 12.09
N THR A 104 15.57 3.23 11.30
CA THR A 104 16.85 2.73 10.80
C THR A 104 16.70 2.33 9.34
N LEU A 105 17.80 2.44 8.60
CA LEU A 105 17.90 1.97 7.23
C LEU A 105 18.06 0.44 7.21
N TYR A 106 17.19 -0.28 6.50
CA TYR A 106 17.28 -1.73 6.33
C TYR A 106 16.57 -2.22 5.05
N SER A 107 16.99 -3.38 4.57
CA SER A 107 16.27 -4.20 3.60
C SER A 107 16.09 -5.62 4.14
N TYR A 108 15.40 -6.49 3.40
CA TYR A 108 15.31 -7.91 3.76
C TYR A 108 16.53 -8.72 3.36
N ASP A 109 17.48 -8.16 2.60
CA ASP A 109 18.69 -8.88 2.19
C ASP A 109 19.87 -7.92 2.01
N ASN A 110 20.68 -7.75 3.06
CA ASN A 110 21.73 -6.73 3.10
C ASN A 110 23.07 -7.20 2.53
N ASP A 111 23.26 -8.51 2.37
CA ASP A 111 24.48 -9.07 1.81
C ASP A 111 24.38 -9.15 0.29
N LYS A 112 25.50 -8.91 -0.41
CA LYS A 112 25.54 -9.05 -1.87
C LYS A 112 25.49 -10.52 -2.28
N ASP A 113 24.29 -11.05 -2.39
CA ASP A 113 24.02 -12.41 -2.84
C ASP A 113 22.84 -12.43 -3.83
N THR A 114 23.12 -12.71 -5.10
CA THR A 114 22.10 -12.79 -6.15
C THR A 114 21.14 -13.97 -5.99
N SER A 115 21.45 -14.94 -5.14
CA SER A 115 20.54 -16.05 -4.80
C SER A 115 19.54 -15.69 -3.70
N LEU A 116 19.76 -14.57 -3.01
CA LEU A 116 18.98 -14.10 -1.86
C LEU A 116 18.90 -15.16 -0.74
N ALA A 117 19.98 -15.91 -0.49
CA ALA A 117 20.01 -16.98 0.50
C ALA A 117 19.84 -16.44 1.94
N ASN A 118 20.29 -15.20 2.17
CA ASN A 118 20.19 -14.51 3.45
C ASN A 118 18.95 -13.61 3.57
N PHE A 119 17.99 -13.73 2.63
CA PHE A 119 16.72 -13.00 2.73
C PHE A 119 16.01 -13.32 4.05
N ASP A 120 15.74 -12.29 4.85
CA ASP A 120 15.02 -12.39 6.11
C ASP A 120 13.93 -11.32 6.22
N ILE A 121 12.67 -11.78 6.17
CA ILE A 121 11.49 -10.95 6.39
C ILE A 121 11.48 -10.35 7.81
N ASN A 122 12.17 -10.96 8.77
CA ASN A 122 12.26 -10.47 10.15
C ASN A 122 13.22 -9.29 10.34
N ASN A 123 13.90 -8.83 9.28
CA ASN A 123 14.61 -7.55 9.34
C ASN A 123 13.64 -6.38 9.52
N ALA A 124 12.37 -6.51 9.09
CA ALA A 124 11.34 -5.56 9.50
C ALA A 124 11.02 -5.71 10.98
N PRO A 125 10.73 -4.60 11.68
CA PRO A 125 10.31 -4.66 13.06
C PRO A 125 9.06 -5.55 13.23
N SER A 126 9.13 -6.50 14.17
CA SER A 126 8.07 -7.49 14.39
C SER A 126 6.70 -6.87 14.69
N TYR A 127 6.70 -5.65 15.25
CA TYR A 127 5.46 -4.93 15.55
C TYR A 127 4.65 -4.59 14.29
N VAL A 128 5.27 -4.43 13.11
CA VAL A 128 4.56 -4.21 11.83
C VAL A 128 3.60 -5.37 11.57
N TYR A 129 4.10 -6.60 11.64
CA TYR A 129 3.28 -7.80 11.42
C TYR A 129 2.20 -7.96 12.48
N SER A 130 2.54 -7.75 13.76
CA SER A 130 1.55 -7.89 14.85
C SER A 130 0.41 -6.89 14.74
N VAL A 131 0.70 -5.63 14.35
CA VAL A 131 -0.34 -4.60 14.18
C VAL A 131 -1.22 -4.90 12.97
N ILE A 132 -0.67 -5.40 11.85
CA ILE A 132 -1.48 -5.83 10.71
C ILE A 132 -2.43 -6.97 11.12
N GLN A 133 -1.95 -7.95 11.89
CA GLN A 133 -2.77 -9.05 12.39
C GLN A 133 -3.88 -8.55 13.33
N ASP A 134 -3.56 -7.62 14.24
CA ASP A 134 -4.56 -7.00 15.11
C ASP A 134 -5.63 -6.26 14.29
N ILE A 135 -5.24 -5.46 13.29
CA ILE A 135 -6.18 -4.79 12.38
C ILE A 135 -7.08 -5.82 11.67
N ARG A 136 -6.50 -6.91 11.15
CA ARG A 136 -7.26 -7.97 10.45
C ARG A 136 -8.23 -8.72 11.37
N SER A 137 -7.95 -8.77 12.67
CA SER A 137 -8.88 -9.33 13.65
C SER A 137 -10.13 -8.46 13.86
N VAL A 138 -10.00 -7.15 13.62
CA VAL A 138 -11.12 -6.19 13.64
C VAL A 138 -11.82 -6.12 12.28
N ASN A 139 -11.06 -6.26 11.19
CA ASN A 139 -11.55 -6.16 9.82
C ASN A 139 -11.02 -7.28 8.92
N SER A 140 -11.83 -8.32 8.72
CA SER A 140 -11.50 -9.43 7.83
C SER A 140 -11.51 -9.04 6.33
N LEU A 141 -12.03 -7.87 5.96
CA LEU A 141 -12.08 -7.37 4.58
C LEU A 141 -10.83 -6.55 4.19
N LEU A 142 -9.88 -6.37 5.12
CA LEU A 142 -8.69 -5.56 4.91
C LEU A 142 -7.86 -6.08 3.72
N LYS A 143 -7.62 -5.20 2.74
CA LYS A 143 -6.64 -5.39 1.67
C LYS A 143 -5.30 -4.80 2.11
N VAL A 144 -4.24 -5.61 2.05
CA VAL A 144 -2.88 -5.16 2.34
C VAL A 144 -2.13 -4.99 1.03
N HIS A 145 -1.57 -3.79 0.84
CA HIS A 145 -0.79 -3.39 -0.31
C HIS A 145 0.64 -3.11 0.13
N ILE A 146 1.59 -3.94 -0.31
CA ILE A 146 3.00 -3.77 0.03
C ILE A 146 3.77 -3.09 -1.10
N LEU A 147 4.80 -2.32 -0.75
CA LEU A 147 5.70 -1.75 -1.74
C LEU A 147 7.06 -1.34 -1.15
N PRO A 148 8.15 -1.40 -1.92
CA PRO A 148 9.46 -0.96 -1.48
C PRO A 148 9.68 0.54 -1.74
N TRP A 149 10.39 1.20 -0.82
CA TRP A 149 11.00 2.51 -1.09
C TRP A 149 12.32 2.39 -1.84
N SER A 150 13.02 1.27 -1.67
CA SER A 150 14.31 1.04 -2.30
C SER A 150 14.62 -0.47 -2.38
N PRO A 151 15.29 -0.93 -3.45
CA PRO A 151 16.04 -2.19 -3.44
C PRO A 151 17.16 -2.18 -2.38
N PRO A 152 17.66 -3.34 -1.94
CA PRO A 152 18.91 -3.42 -1.19
C PRO A 152 20.03 -2.60 -1.85
N GLY A 153 20.88 -1.96 -1.03
CA GLY A 153 21.90 -1.02 -1.54
C GLY A 153 22.87 -1.66 -2.54
N TRP A 154 23.21 -2.94 -2.37
CA TRP A 154 24.08 -3.67 -3.30
C TRP A 154 23.45 -3.94 -4.68
N MET A 155 22.12 -3.78 -4.81
CA MET A 155 21.42 -3.84 -6.09
C MET A 155 21.47 -2.52 -6.87
N LYS A 156 22.00 -1.45 -6.26
CA LYS A 156 21.93 -0.10 -6.80
C LYS A 156 23.30 0.41 -7.20
N ASP A 157 23.31 1.31 -8.18
CA ASP A 157 24.54 1.95 -8.68
C ASP A 157 25.24 2.81 -7.62
N SER A 158 24.47 3.36 -6.68
CA SER A 158 24.95 4.14 -5.53
C SER A 158 25.58 3.29 -4.42
N GLY A 159 25.33 1.98 -4.40
CA GLY A 159 25.74 1.09 -3.31
C GLY A 159 24.98 1.29 -2.00
N THR A 160 23.97 2.17 -1.96
CA THR A 160 23.16 2.50 -0.79
C THR A 160 21.66 2.47 -1.12
N MET A 161 20.83 2.25 -0.11
CA MET A 161 19.38 2.35 -0.23
C MET A 161 18.90 3.78 -0.45
N ASP A 162 19.70 4.80 -0.13
CA ASP A 162 19.32 6.21 -0.31
C ASP A 162 19.73 6.74 -1.70
N GLY A 163 18.76 7.10 -2.54
CA GLY A 163 19.01 7.62 -3.89
C GLY A 163 19.67 6.62 -4.85
N GLY A 164 19.86 7.04 -6.10
CA GLY A 164 20.43 6.21 -7.17
C GLY A 164 19.40 5.34 -7.91
N ASN A 165 19.90 4.49 -8.79
CA ASN A 165 19.11 3.69 -9.72
C ASN A 165 19.26 2.20 -9.42
N LEU A 166 18.22 1.42 -9.76
CA LEU A 166 18.37 -0.04 -9.82
C LEU A 166 19.39 -0.39 -10.92
N THR A 167 20.35 -1.25 -10.60
CA THR A 167 21.30 -1.77 -11.58
C THR A 167 20.57 -2.66 -12.57
N THR A 168 20.61 -2.33 -13.86
CA THR A 168 19.86 -3.03 -14.92
C THR A 168 20.14 -4.54 -14.98
N SER A 169 21.36 -4.99 -14.66
CA SER A 169 21.67 -6.43 -14.63
C SER A 169 21.03 -7.20 -13.46
N LEU A 170 20.38 -6.51 -12.52
CA LEU A 170 19.78 -7.09 -11.31
C LEU A 170 18.25 -7.02 -11.31
N GLU A 171 17.61 -6.69 -12.44
CA GLU A 171 16.15 -6.64 -12.59
C GLU A 171 15.47 -7.95 -12.18
N ASN A 172 15.99 -9.09 -12.65
CA ASN A 172 15.47 -10.41 -12.30
C ASN A 172 15.67 -10.76 -10.81
N THR A 173 16.82 -10.39 -10.25
CA THR A 173 17.13 -10.59 -8.84
C THR A 173 16.21 -9.74 -7.97
N TYR A 174 15.93 -8.51 -8.37
CA TYR A 174 14.99 -7.63 -7.68
C TYR A 174 13.56 -8.15 -7.78
N ALA A 175 13.14 -8.68 -8.93
CA ALA A 175 11.86 -9.38 -9.05
C ALA A 175 11.78 -10.58 -8.09
N LEU A 176 12.84 -11.36 -7.94
CA LEU A 176 12.89 -12.45 -6.96
C LEU A 176 12.81 -11.94 -5.51
N TYR A 177 13.41 -10.80 -5.20
CA TYR A 177 13.31 -10.13 -3.89
C TYR A 177 11.86 -9.73 -3.56
N LEU A 178 11.12 -9.20 -4.55
CA LEU A 178 9.70 -8.88 -4.39
C LEU A 178 8.84 -10.14 -4.22
N LEU A 179 9.13 -11.23 -4.95
CA LEU A 179 8.47 -12.52 -4.72
C LEU A 179 8.74 -13.05 -3.30
N LYS A 180 10.00 -13.03 -2.84
CA LYS A 180 10.34 -13.46 -1.48
C LYS A 180 9.65 -12.61 -0.42
N SER A 181 9.42 -11.33 -0.70
CA SER A 181 8.63 -10.45 0.17
C SER A 181 7.16 -10.90 0.26
N LEU A 182 6.52 -11.26 -0.86
CA LEU A 182 5.17 -11.85 -0.87
C LEU A 182 5.11 -13.14 -0.04
N GLN A 183 6.06 -14.05 -0.25
CA GLN A 183 6.17 -15.31 0.50
C GLN A 183 6.43 -15.04 2.00
N GLY A 184 7.24 -14.04 2.32
CA GLY A 184 7.52 -13.60 3.68
C GLY A 184 6.25 -13.17 4.40
N PHE A 185 5.46 -12.26 3.81
CA PHE A 185 4.17 -11.85 4.39
C PHE A 185 3.17 -13.02 4.50
N GLN A 186 3.13 -13.91 3.50
CA GLN A 186 2.32 -15.13 3.56
C GLN A 186 2.74 -16.03 4.72
N SER A 187 4.05 -16.18 5.00
CA SER A 187 4.56 -16.95 6.14
C SER A 187 4.18 -16.33 7.50
N LYS A 188 3.90 -15.02 7.52
CA LYS A 188 3.33 -14.31 8.68
C LYS A 188 1.80 -14.40 8.75
N GLY A 189 1.17 -15.18 7.88
CA GLY A 189 -0.28 -15.32 7.79
C GLY A 189 -0.99 -14.07 7.28
N ILE A 190 -0.27 -13.17 6.60
CA ILE A 190 -0.80 -11.91 6.06
C ILE A 190 -0.94 -12.06 4.54
N PRO A 191 -2.16 -12.28 4.02
CA PRO A 191 -2.39 -12.32 2.59
C PRO A 191 -2.23 -10.91 2.00
N ILE A 192 -1.52 -10.83 0.89
CA ILE A 192 -1.27 -9.59 0.17
C ILE A 192 -2.23 -9.47 -1.01
N ASP A 193 -2.99 -8.38 -1.05
CA ASP A 193 -3.88 -8.06 -2.16
C ASP A 193 -3.10 -7.47 -3.33
N SER A 194 -2.17 -6.56 -3.05
CA SER A 194 -1.44 -5.81 -4.06
C SER A 194 0.04 -5.64 -3.68
N ILE A 195 0.92 -5.66 -4.69
CA ILE A 195 2.33 -5.28 -4.56
C ILE A 195 2.69 -4.24 -5.63
N SER A 196 3.42 -3.19 -5.25
CA SER A 196 4.04 -2.29 -6.23
C SER A 196 5.52 -2.57 -6.42
N ILE A 197 6.04 -2.27 -7.61
CA ILE A 197 7.44 -2.51 -7.99
C ILE A 197 8.39 -1.55 -7.26
N GLN A 198 8.00 -0.28 -7.15
CA GLN A 198 8.83 0.79 -6.60
C GLN A 198 7.95 1.98 -6.21
N ASN A 199 8.12 2.51 -5.00
CA ASN A 199 7.58 3.80 -4.60
C ASN A 199 8.26 4.93 -5.39
N GLU A 200 7.49 5.81 -6.01
CA GLU A 200 8.00 7.03 -6.66
C GLU A 200 9.25 6.80 -7.54
N PRO A 201 9.17 5.96 -8.59
CA PRO A 201 10.30 5.51 -9.41
C PRO A 201 10.99 6.62 -10.21
N GLN A 202 10.56 7.88 -10.10
CA GLN A 202 11.25 9.02 -10.70
C GLN A 202 11.83 9.97 -9.62
N ASN A 203 11.69 9.63 -8.34
CA ASN A 203 12.25 10.37 -7.22
C ASN A 203 13.64 9.82 -6.89
N ASN A 204 14.63 10.72 -6.78
CA ASN A 204 16.00 10.42 -6.40
C ASN A 204 16.43 11.34 -5.26
N ASN A 205 16.16 10.92 -4.03
CA ASN A 205 16.58 11.65 -2.84
C ASN A 205 17.64 10.85 -2.08
N PRO A 206 18.88 11.35 -1.94
CA PRO A 206 19.96 10.62 -1.27
C PRO A 206 19.92 10.73 0.26
N THR A 207 18.89 11.34 0.87
CA THR A 207 18.77 11.47 2.33
C THR A 207 17.83 10.45 2.97
N TYR A 208 17.13 9.65 2.17
CA TYR A 208 16.25 8.56 2.62
C TYR A 208 16.05 7.53 1.52
N PRO A 209 15.47 6.35 1.83
CA PRO A 209 15.28 5.29 0.85
C PRO A 209 14.50 5.75 -0.38
N THR A 210 15.16 5.76 -1.54
CA THR A 210 14.54 6.05 -2.83
C THR A 210 15.25 5.28 -3.93
N CYS A 211 14.56 5.00 -5.03
CA CYS A 211 15.19 4.38 -6.20
C CYS A 211 14.52 4.86 -7.49
N THR A 212 15.35 5.42 -8.38
CA THR A 212 14.92 5.73 -9.73
C THR A 212 14.89 4.46 -10.58
N MET A 213 13.80 4.29 -11.33
CA MET A 213 13.65 3.26 -12.35
C MET A 213 13.12 3.90 -13.62
N PRO A 214 13.92 3.95 -14.70
CA PRO A 214 13.40 4.24 -16.04
C PRO A 214 12.28 3.26 -16.40
N VAL A 215 11.34 3.67 -17.25
CA VAL A 215 10.17 2.85 -17.63
C VAL A 215 10.59 1.47 -18.15
N SER A 216 11.70 1.37 -18.89
CA SER A 216 12.22 0.08 -19.38
C SER A 216 12.62 -0.88 -18.26
N VAL A 217 13.30 -0.36 -17.23
CA VAL A 217 13.75 -1.14 -16.06
C VAL A 217 12.53 -1.55 -15.22
N HIS A 218 11.61 -0.62 -14.98
CA HIS A 218 10.35 -0.89 -14.28
C HIS A 218 9.54 -1.99 -14.99
N ALA A 219 9.43 -1.91 -16.32
CA ALA A 219 8.75 -2.92 -17.13
C ALA A 219 9.47 -4.28 -17.09
N ALA A 220 10.81 -4.30 -17.13
CA ALA A 220 11.60 -5.52 -17.04
C ALA A 220 11.39 -6.25 -15.71
N VAL A 221 11.43 -5.51 -14.59
CA VAL A 221 11.11 -6.06 -13.25
C VAL A 221 9.68 -6.61 -13.23
N GLY A 222 8.70 -5.85 -13.75
CA GLY A 222 7.31 -6.31 -13.79
C GLY A 222 7.10 -7.59 -14.62
N LYS A 223 7.76 -7.69 -15.78
CA LYS A 223 7.75 -8.89 -16.64
C LYS A 223 8.41 -10.08 -15.99
N ALA A 224 9.48 -9.88 -15.22
CA ALA A 224 10.15 -10.94 -14.47
C ALA A 224 9.30 -11.39 -13.26
N LEU A 225 8.65 -10.44 -12.58
CA LEU A 225 7.89 -10.72 -11.36
C LEU A 225 6.57 -11.43 -11.61
N ARG A 226 5.80 -11.09 -12.66
CA ARG A 226 4.47 -11.68 -12.88
C ARG A 226 4.51 -13.21 -13.02
N PRO A 227 5.34 -13.83 -13.88
CA PRO A 227 5.44 -15.29 -13.97
C PRO A 227 5.90 -15.95 -12.66
N LEU A 228 6.81 -15.29 -11.93
CA LEU A 228 7.24 -15.75 -10.61
C LEU A 228 6.08 -15.77 -9.60
N MET A 229 5.24 -14.72 -9.58
CA MET A 229 4.03 -14.66 -8.76
C MET A 229 3.05 -15.78 -9.13
N ASP A 230 2.78 -15.97 -10.43
CA ASP A 230 1.85 -17.00 -10.91
C ASP A 230 2.29 -18.41 -10.51
N ALA A 231 3.57 -18.73 -10.73
CA ALA A 231 4.16 -20.03 -10.39
C ALA A 231 4.17 -20.32 -8.88
N ASN A 232 4.04 -19.30 -8.03
CA ASN A 232 4.10 -19.42 -6.57
C ASN A 232 2.76 -19.14 -5.88
N GLY A 233 1.64 -19.19 -6.61
CA GLY A 233 0.30 -19.11 -6.04
C GLY A 233 -0.22 -17.69 -5.76
N PHE A 234 0.44 -16.66 -6.30
CA PHE A 234 0.03 -15.25 -6.18
C PHE A 234 -0.70 -14.74 -7.44
N THR A 235 -1.43 -15.62 -8.13
CA THR A 235 -2.23 -15.27 -9.34
C THR A 235 -3.29 -14.21 -9.05
N GLY A 236 -3.85 -14.21 -7.83
CA GLY A 236 -4.82 -13.21 -7.36
C GLY A 236 -4.22 -11.90 -6.86
N THR A 237 -2.91 -11.85 -6.59
CA THR A 237 -2.23 -10.63 -6.12
C THR A 237 -1.98 -9.69 -7.29
N LYS A 238 -2.38 -8.43 -7.13
CA LYS A 238 -2.21 -7.38 -8.14
C LYS A 238 -0.78 -6.87 -8.16
N LEU A 239 -0.27 -6.63 -9.37
CA LEU A 239 1.01 -5.97 -9.59
C LEU A 239 0.76 -4.54 -10.06
N ILE A 240 1.19 -3.57 -9.26
CA ILE A 240 0.94 -2.14 -9.48
C ILE A 240 2.24 -1.46 -9.91
N GLY A 241 2.16 -0.66 -10.96
CA GLY A 241 3.27 0.14 -11.48
C GLY A 241 3.09 1.64 -11.21
N TYR A 242 4.09 2.41 -11.64
CA TYR A 242 4.15 3.87 -11.56
C TYR A 242 4.22 4.49 -10.15
N GLU A 243 3.23 4.33 -9.27
CA GLU A 243 3.26 4.82 -7.86
C GLU A 243 3.85 6.23 -7.66
N HIS A 244 3.46 7.22 -8.48
CA HIS A 244 4.03 8.57 -8.40
C HIS A 244 3.03 9.71 -8.71
N ASN A 245 3.57 10.93 -8.83
CA ASN A 245 2.85 12.19 -8.94
C ASN A 245 2.12 12.39 -10.28
N TRP A 246 1.04 13.17 -10.31
CA TRP A 246 0.20 13.31 -11.51
C TRP A 246 0.86 14.00 -12.71
N ASN A 247 1.93 14.77 -12.51
CA ASN A 247 2.57 15.55 -13.58
C ASN A 247 3.06 14.67 -14.75
N ASP A 248 3.37 13.39 -14.50
CA ASP A 248 3.84 12.46 -15.53
C ASP A 248 2.86 11.29 -15.77
N ALA A 249 1.63 11.38 -15.23
CA ALA A 249 0.65 10.29 -15.28
C ALA A 249 0.11 10.05 -16.70
N GLY A 250 0.26 11.02 -17.61
CA GLY A 250 -0.03 10.86 -19.03
C GLY A 250 1.08 10.14 -19.82
N GLU A 251 2.27 9.95 -19.24
CA GLU A 251 3.44 9.43 -19.95
C GLU A 251 3.97 8.14 -19.34
N TYR A 252 4.47 8.17 -18.10
CA TYR A 252 5.16 7.03 -17.49
C TYR A 252 4.28 5.78 -17.42
N PRO A 253 3.08 5.79 -16.80
CA PRO A 253 2.25 4.59 -16.71
C PRO A 253 1.74 4.13 -18.09
N VAL A 254 1.51 5.05 -19.04
CA VAL A 254 1.09 4.70 -20.41
C VAL A 254 2.19 3.92 -21.12
N GLN A 255 3.44 4.40 -21.05
CA GLN A 255 4.59 3.70 -21.60
C GLN A 255 4.86 2.37 -20.87
N LEU A 256 4.68 2.35 -19.55
CA LEU A 256 4.86 1.14 -18.74
C LEU A 256 3.88 0.05 -19.18
N VAL A 257 2.59 0.35 -19.22
CA VAL A 257 1.56 -0.61 -19.66
C VAL A 257 1.80 -1.06 -21.10
N SER A 258 2.11 -0.13 -22.01
CA SER A 258 2.43 -0.47 -23.40
C SER A 258 3.59 -1.47 -23.49
N ARG A 259 4.65 -1.28 -22.70
CA ARG A 259 5.79 -2.20 -22.65
C ARG A 259 5.45 -3.54 -22.01
N LEU A 260 4.59 -3.57 -20.99
CA LEU A 260 4.15 -4.81 -20.36
C LEU A 260 3.28 -5.65 -21.32
N CYS A 261 2.44 -5.00 -22.13
CA CYS A 261 1.57 -5.66 -23.11
C CYS A 261 2.25 -5.98 -24.45
N SER A 262 3.39 -5.36 -24.79
CA SER A 262 4.04 -5.51 -26.10
C SER A 262 4.80 -6.82 -26.32
N VAL A 263 4.63 -7.82 -25.43
CA VAL A 263 5.15 -9.17 -25.63
C VAL A 263 4.13 -10.16 -25.06
N ALA A 264 3.18 -10.55 -25.92
CA ALA A 264 2.33 -11.73 -25.81
C ALA A 264 2.22 -12.34 -27.21
#